data_AF-A0A7W0DUM8-F1
#
_entry.id   AF-A0A7W0DUM8-F1
#
_cell.length_a   1.000
_cell.length_b   1.000
_cell.length_c   1.000
_cell.angle_alpha   90.00
_cell.angle_beta   90.00
_cell.angle_gamma   90.00
#
_symmetry.space_group_name_H-M   'P 1'
#
loop_
_entity.id
_entity.type
_entity.pdbx_description
1 polymer ?
#
loop_
_entity_poly.entity_id
_entity_poly.type
_entity_poly.pdbx_seq_one_letter_code
_entity_poly.pdbx_strand_id
1 'polypeptide(L)'
;MQDVRITNTGSLLELQRRLRAAGGDNIRRSMQRRIRRAAEPLRDGLQDSIRGLDIRSQGRTTRPGGPSPTTRPLRATLAEAIRISVRTTGNPGARVWLDKGRLPPDLQKSNVPEQLNTGRLRHPVFGNKRRWVNQYATPLWWDRVVRQQTPRMQREVERVLGDVRSRLS
;
A
#
# COMPACT_ATOMS: atom_id res chain seq x y z
N MET A 1 -2.46 -10.27 3.43
CA MET A 1 -2.17 -9.45 2.23
C MET A 1 -2.82 -8.10 2.41
N GLN A 2 -2.03 -7.05 2.63
CA GLN A 2 -2.50 -5.67 2.73
C GLN A 2 -2.81 -5.13 1.33
N ASP A 3 -4.10 -5.04 1.01
CA ASP A 3 -4.59 -4.62 -0.28
C ASP A 3 -5.79 -3.68 -0.12
N VAL A 4 -5.75 -2.53 -0.78
CA VAL A 4 -6.93 -1.66 -0.92
C VAL A 4 -7.28 -1.55 -2.38
N ARG A 5 -8.50 -1.99 -2.72
CA ARG A 5 -9.08 -1.89 -4.06
C ARG A 5 -10.30 -0.99 -4.00
N ILE A 6 -10.31 0.06 -4.82
CA ILE A 6 -11.52 0.81 -5.12
C ILE A 6 -12.02 0.37 -6.49
N THR A 7 -13.20 -0.23 -6.51
CA THR A 7 -13.89 -0.58 -7.75
C THR A 7 -15.38 -0.29 -7.63
N ASN A 8 -15.85 0.60 -8.51
CA ASN A 8 -17.23 0.62 -8.97
C ASN A 8 -17.23 -0.06 -10.36
N THR A 9 -17.23 -1.40 -10.35
CA THR A 9 -16.69 -2.23 -11.45
C THR A 9 -17.55 -2.23 -12.71
N GLY A 10 -18.87 -2.06 -12.58
CA GLY A 10 -19.81 -2.14 -13.71
C GLY A 10 -19.80 -0.91 -14.62
N SER A 11 -20.00 0.28 -14.04
CA SER A 11 -20.04 1.55 -14.79
C SER A 11 -18.70 1.89 -15.46
N LEU A 12 -17.60 1.48 -14.83
CA LEU A 12 -16.26 1.74 -15.32
C LEU A 12 -15.89 0.90 -16.56
N LEU A 13 -16.42 -0.32 -16.66
CA LEU A 13 -16.24 -1.19 -17.83
C LEU A 13 -16.99 -0.65 -19.05
N GLU A 14 -18.21 -0.17 -18.84
CA GLU A 14 -18.99 0.46 -19.90
C GLU A 14 -18.33 1.74 -20.42
N LEU A 15 -17.88 2.61 -19.51
CA LEU A 15 -17.14 3.83 -19.86
C LEU A 15 -15.89 3.51 -20.67
N GLN A 16 -15.18 2.42 -20.34
CA GLN A 16 -14.01 1.99 -21.08
C GLN A 16 -14.31 1.47 -22.48
N ARG A 17 -15.42 0.75 -22.65
CA ARG A 17 -15.87 0.32 -23.99
C ARG A 17 -16.16 1.55 -24.86
N ARG A 18 -16.87 2.54 -24.33
CA ARG A 18 -17.16 3.81 -25.03
C ARG A 18 -15.89 4.59 -25.35
N LEU A 19 -14.95 4.70 -24.40
CA LEU A 19 -13.65 5.35 -24.62
C LEU A 19 -12.85 4.70 -25.75
N ARG A 20 -12.85 3.37 -25.84
CA ARG A 20 -12.15 2.64 -26.90
C ARG A 20 -12.83 2.84 -28.25
N ALA A 21 -14.16 2.75 -28.30
CA ALA A 21 -14.94 2.95 -29.52
C ALA A 21 -14.74 4.37 -30.11
N ALA A 22 -14.60 5.38 -29.24
CA ALA A 22 -14.39 6.78 -29.64
C ALA A 22 -12.92 7.13 -29.98
N GLY A 23 -11.99 6.19 -30.00
CA GLY A 23 -10.56 6.49 -30.26
C GLY A 23 -9.90 7.37 -29.19
N GLY A 24 -10.46 7.41 -27.98
CA GLY A 24 -10.15 8.39 -26.92
C GLY A 24 -8.86 8.12 -26.15
N ASP A 25 -7.75 7.78 -26.81
CA ASP A 25 -6.49 7.40 -26.16
C ASP A 25 -5.91 8.50 -25.25
N ASN A 26 -6.09 9.75 -25.65
CA ASN A 26 -5.68 10.90 -24.84
C ASN A 26 -6.57 11.06 -23.59
N ILE A 27 -7.87 10.80 -23.72
CA ILE A 27 -8.82 10.83 -22.60
C ILE A 27 -8.50 9.69 -21.63
N ARG A 28 -8.20 8.48 -22.12
CA ARG A 28 -7.78 7.34 -21.32
C ARG A 28 -6.49 7.62 -20.53
N ARG A 29 -5.47 8.17 -21.19
CA ARG A 29 -4.19 8.56 -20.53
C ARG A 29 -4.40 9.66 -19.50
N SER A 30 -5.28 10.62 -19.79
CA SER A 30 -5.66 11.65 -18.82
C SER A 30 -6.37 11.05 -17.60
N MET A 31 -7.39 10.21 -17.81
CA MET A 31 -8.12 9.50 -16.76
C MET A 31 -7.18 8.69 -15.86
N GLN A 32 -6.27 7.89 -16.45
CA GLN A 32 -5.28 7.12 -15.70
C GLN A 32 -4.42 7.99 -14.79
N ARG A 33 -3.88 9.09 -15.33
CA ARG A 33 -3.05 10.03 -14.57
C ARG A 33 -3.83 10.66 -13.41
N ARG A 34 -5.08 11.05 -13.65
CA ARG A 34 -5.93 11.66 -12.63
C ARG A 34 -6.32 10.68 -11.51
N ILE A 35 -6.68 9.45 -11.86
CA ILE A 35 -6.94 8.38 -10.89
C ILE A 35 -5.68 8.06 -10.09
N ARG A 36 -4.51 8.05 -10.72
CA ARG A 36 -3.23 7.84 -10.02
C ARG A 36 -2.98 8.94 -8.99
N ARG A 37 -3.16 10.21 -9.36
CA ARG A 37 -3.06 11.36 -8.46
C ARG A 37 -4.04 11.29 -7.29
N ALA A 38 -5.27 10.83 -7.53
CA ALA A 38 -6.26 10.62 -6.47
C ALA A 38 -5.80 9.60 -5.41
N ALA A 39 -4.95 8.64 -5.79
CA ALA A 39 -4.41 7.61 -4.90
C ALA A 39 -3.09 7.99 -4.21
N GLU A 40 -2.44 9.09 -4.60
CA GLU A 40 -1.18 9.56 -4.01
C GLU A 40 -1.31 9.84 -2.50
N PRO A 41 -2.33 10.56 -2.01
CA PRO A 41 -2.46 10.83 -0.57
C PRO A 41 -2.55 9.56 0.29
N LEU A 42 -3.22 8.51 -0.21
CA LEU A 42 -3.30 7.22 0.48
C LEU A 42 -1.94 6.54 0.54
N ARG A 43 -1.21 6.48 -0.59
CA ARG A 43 0.15 5.92 -0.62
C ARG A 43 1.07 6.67 0.32
N ASP A 44 1.07 7.99 0.24
CA ASP A 44 2.01 8.83 1.01
C ASP A 44 1.71 8.71 2.50
N GLY A 45 0.44 8.77 2.90
CA GLY A 45 0.05 8.51 4.29
C GLY A 45 0.44 7.12 4.79
N LEU A 46 0.38 6.09 3.93
CA LEU A 46 0.82 4.74 4.31
C LEU A 46 2.34 4.66 4.45
N GLN A 47 3.10 5.32 3.57
CA GLN A 47 4.55 5.39 3.66
C GLN A 47 5.00 6.15 4.91
N ASP A 48 4.35 7.26 5.22
CA ASP A 48 4.69 8.07 6.39
C ASP A 48 4.30 7.36 7.69
N SER A 49 3.16 6.67 7.71
CA SER A 49 2.72 5.83 8.84
C SER A 49 3.75 4.75 9.18
N ILE A 50 4.27 4.02 8.19
CA ILE A 50 5.27 2.97 8.46
C ILE A 50 6.66 3.55 8.80
N ARG A 51 7.04 4.68 8.20
CA ARG A 51 8.31 5.38 8.53
C ARG A 51 8.31 5.87 9.98
N GLY A 52 7.19 6.45 10.42
CA GLY A 52 6.99 6.96 11.78
C GLY A 52 6.55 5.92 12.81
N LEU A 53 6.41 4.65 12.41
CA LEU A 53 5.90 3.60 13.29
C LEU A 53 6.81 3.39 14.49
N ASP A 54 6.31 3.61 15.70
CA ASP A 54 7.05 3.31 16.92
C ASP A 54 7.13 1.78 17.09
N ILE A 55 8.34 1.24 17.02
CA ILE A 55 8.64 -0.19 17.16
C ILE A 55 9.60 -0.35 18.33
N ARG A 56 9.12 -1.00 19.39
CA ARG A 56 9.84 -1.18 20.64
C ARG A 56 10.24 -2.65 20.79
N SER A 57 11.45 -2.90 21.31
CA SER A 57 11.86 -4.26 21.65
C SER A 57 11.16 -4.75 22.91
N GLN A 58 11.00 -6.07 23.02
CA GLN A 58 10.63 -6.71 24.29
C GLN A 58 11.79 -6.53 25.27
N GLY A 59 11.73 -5.49 26.12
CA GLY A 59 12.48 -5.30 27.38
C GLY A 59 14.01 -5.56 27.39
N ARG A 60 14.78 -4.65 27.99
CA ARG A 60 16.24 -4.77 28.08
C ARG A 60 16.64 -5.98 28.95
N THR A 61 17.26 -6.99 28.36
CA THR A 61 18.24 -7.81 29.08
C THR A 61 19.48 -6.94 29.34
N THR A 62 20.17 -7.13 30.46
CA THR A 62 21.33 -6.32 30.90
C THR A 62 22.50 -6.30 29.91
N ARG A 63 22.47 -7.14 28.88
CA ARG A 63 23.49 -7.22 27.82
C ARG A 63 23.03 -6.48 26.57
N PRO A 64 23.80 -5.50 26.05
CA PRO A 64 23.55 -4.92 24.74
C PRO A 64 23.45 -6.03 23.69
N GLY A 65 22.40 -5.99 22.87
CA GLY A 65 22.32 -6.85 21.70
C GLY A 65 23.49 -6.54 20.76
N GLY A 66 24.01 -7.55 20.07
CA GLY A 66 25.01 -7.35 19.02
C GLY A 66 24.47 -6.48 17.87
N PRO A 67 25.36 -5.91 17.04
CA PRO A 67 24.94 -5.12 15.88
C PRO A 67 24.03 -5.93 14.98
N SER A 68 23.06 -5.25 14.35
CA SER A 68 22.20 -5.87 13.35
C SER A 68 23.06 -6.44 12.22
N PRO A 69 22.83 -7.68 11.76
CA PRO A 69 23.52 -8.27 10.62
C PRO A 69 23.15 -7.56 9.31
N THR A 70 22.11 -6.72 9.34
CA THR A 70 21.71 -5.89 8.20
C THR A 70 21.78 -4.42 8.60
N THR A 71 22.38 -3.60 7.74
CA THR A 71 22.41 -2.13 7.86
C THR A 71 21.16 -1.47 7.29
N ARG A 72 20.28 -2.26 6.64
CA ARG A 72 19.09 -1.79 5.95
C ARG A 72 18.00 -1.35 6.93
N PRO A 73 17.48 -0.11 6.83
CA PRO A 73 16.37 0.34 7.66
C PRO A 73 15.06 -0.39 7.29
N LEU A 74 14.51 -1.15 8.24
CA LEU A 74 13.28 -1.92 8.07
C LEU A 74 12.10 -1.06 7.61
N ARG A 75 11.84 0.04 8.32
CA ARG A 75 10.70 0.94 8.06
C ARG A 75 10.75 1.56 6.67
N ALA A 76 11.93 2.02 6.24
CA ALA A 76 12.12 2.57 4.90
C ALA A 76 11.95 1.51 3.82
N THR A 77 12.48 0.29 4.02
CA THR A 77 12.27 -0.82 3.08
C THR A 77 10.78 -1.11 2.88
N LEU A 78 10.02 -1.18 3.98
CA LEU A 78 8.58 -1.41 3.92
C LEU A 78 7.85 -0.27 3.22
N ALA A 79 8.23 0.99 3.48
CA ALA A 79 7.66 2.16 2.82
C ALA A 79 7.88 2.15 1.29
N GLU A 80 9.08 1.80 0.85
CA GLU A 80 9.44 1.73 -0.58
C GLU A 80 8.68 0.64 -1.33
N ALA A 81 8.27 -0.42 -0.62
CA ALA A 81 7.46 -1.50 -1.17
C ALA A 81 5.97 -1.11 -1.37
N ILE A 82 5.51 0.02 -0.85
CA ILE A 82 4.12 0.48 -1.03
C ILE A 82 3.95 1.11 -2.41
N ARG A 83 2.98 0.60 -3.20
CA ARG A 83 2.80 0.97 -4.61
C ARG A 83 1.36 1.32 -4.93
N ILE A 84 1.22 2.19 -5.95
CA ILE A 84 -0.05 2.47 -6.62
C ILE A 84 -0.05 1.72 -7.96
N SER A 85 -1.13 0.98 -8.22
CA SER A 85 -1.46 0.44 -9.53
C SER A 85 -2.81 1.01 -9.96
N VAL A 86 -2.86 1.57 -11.17
CA VAL A 86 -4.11 1.99 -11.80
C VAL A 86 -4.32 1.08 -12.99
N ARG A 87 -5.41 0.33 -12.98
CA ARG A 87 -5.80 -0.53 -14.10
C ARG A 87 -6.97 0.10 -14.81
N THR A 88 -6.96 0.05 -16.13
CA THR A 88 -8.08 0.53 -16.97
C THR A 88 -8.51 -0.52 -17.99
N THR A 89 -8.19 -1.77 -17.74
CA THR A 89 -8.56 -2.90 -18.60
C THR A 89 -8.84 -4.09 -17.69
N GLY A 90 -9.81 -4.93 -18.08
CA GLY A 90 -10.22 -6.12 -17.32
C GLY A 90 -10.94 -5.77 -16.02
N ASN A 91 -10.18 -5.39 -14.98
CA ASN A 91 -10.71 -4.94 -13.69
C ASN A 91 -10.24 -3.51 -13.42
N PRO A 92 -10.97 -2.52 -13.94
CA PRO A 92 -10.52 -1.16 -13.86
C PRO A 92 -10.69 -0.58 -12.46
N GLY A 93 -9.71 0.21 -11.99
CA GLY A 93 -9.69 0.77 -10.64
C GLY A 93 -8.31 1.21 -10.19
N ALA A 94 -8.27 1.90 -9.05
CA ALA A 94 -7.04 2.22 -8.33
C ALA A 94 -6.82 1.18 -7.22
N ARG A 95 -5.58 0.71 -7.12
CA ARG A 95 -5.11 -0.23 -6.10
C ARG A 95 -3.90 0.36 -5.40
N VAL A 96 -3.93 0.40 -4.08
CA VAL A 96 -2.75 0.67 -3.25
C VAL A 96 -2.45 -0.59 -2.45
N TRP A 97 -1.21 -1.08 -2.57
CA TRP A 97 -0.82 -2.37 -2.01
C TRP A 97 0.67 -2.37 -1.65
N LEU A 98 1.04 -3.27 -0.75
CA LEU A 98 2.42 -3.56 -0.44
C LEU A 98 2.94 -4.67 -1.37
N ASP A 99 3.93 -4.34 -2.19
CA ASP A 99 4.52 -5.25 -3.17
C ASP A 99 5.63 -6.10 -2.53
N LYS A 100 5.26 -7.32 -2.12
CA LYS A 100 6.23 -8.27 -1.53
C LYS A 100 7.37 -8.65 -2.48
N GLY A 101 7.18 -8.53 -3.81
CA GLY A 101 8.21 -8.84 -4.79
C GLY A 101 9.39 -7.87 -4.79
N ARG A 102 9.23 -6.68 -4.18
CA ARG A 102 10.31 -5.70 -4.00
C ARG A 102 10.93 -5.74 -2.62
N LEU A 103 10.38 -6.55 -1.72
CA LEU A 103 11.00 -6.79 -0.44
C LEU A 103 12.22 -7.71 -0.63
N PRO A 104 13.29 -7.49 0.15
CA PRO A 104 14.42 -8.41 0.19
C PRO A 104 13.99 -9.84 0.61
N PRO A 105 14.71 -10.89 0.20
CA PRO A 105 14.27 -12.28 0.35
C PRO A 105 13.90 -12.70 1.78
N ASP A 106 14.56 -12.12 2.78
CA ASP A 106 14.31 -12.33 4.21
C ASP A 106 12.94 -11.78 4.66
N LEU A 107 12.52 -10.65 4.09
CA LEU A 107 11.21 -10.04 4.38
C LEU A 107 10.11 -10.54 3.45
N GLN A 108 10.44 -10.93 2.22
CA GLN A 108 9.48 -11.37 1.21
C GLN A 108 8.64 -12.58 1.67
N LYS A 109 9.30 -13.55 2.32
CA LYS A 109 8.65 -14.77 2.84
C LYS A 109 7.99 -14.55 4.21
N SER A 110 8.16 -13.38 4.80
CA SER A 110 7.63 -13.05 6.12
C SER A 110 6.25 -12.38 6.02
N ASN A 111 5.49 -12.47 7.10
CA ASN A 111 4.26 -11.71 7.35
C ASN A 111 4.54 -10.45 8.18
N VAL A 112 5.74 -9.88 8.08
CA VAL A 112 6.16 -8.71 8.88
C VAL A 112 5.15 -7.54 8.80
N PRO A 113 4.68 -7.10 7.61
CA PRO A 113 3.74 -5.98 7.55
C PRO A 113 2.42 -6.27 8.28
N GLU A 114 1.91 -7.50 8.11
CA GLU A 114 0.71 -7.96 8.79
C GLU A 114 0.90 -8.04 10.31
N GLN A 115 2.01 -8.59 10.79
CA GLN A 115 2.35 -8.66 12.21
C GLN A 115 2.55 -7.27 12.85
N LEU A 116 3.16 -6.33 12.13
CA LEU A 116 3.29 -4.95 12.58
C LEU A 116 1.92 -4.27 12.67
N ASN A 117 1.00 -4.58 11.75
CA ASN A 117 -0.35 -4.04 11.79
C ASN A 117 -1.19 -4.60 12.96
N THR A 118 -0.93 -5.83 13.40
CA THR A 118 -1.54 -6.38 14.64
C THR A 118 -0.86 -5.86 15.91
N GLY A 119 0.26 -5.15 15.79
CA GLY A 119 0.99 -4.54 16.91
C GLY A 119 2.03 -5.44 17.56
N ARG A 120 2.25 -6.66 17.06
CA ARG A 120 3.28 -7.57 17.58
C ARG A 120 3.98 -8.30 16.46
N LEU A 121 5.27 -8.04 16.33
CA LEU A 121 6.19 -8.73 15.43
C LEU A 121 7.02 -9.76 16.19
N ARG A 122 6.79 -11.03 15.91
CA ARG A 122 7.59 -12.16 16.38
C ARG A 122 8.53 -12.62 15.27
N HIS A 123 9.83 -12.58 15.54
CA HIS A 123 10.87 -12.94 14.58
C HIS A 123 12.05 -13.65 15.25
N PRO A 124 12.82 -14.47 14.51
CA PRO A 124 14.05 -15.05 15.02
C PRO A 124 15.12 -13.95 15.23
N VAL A 125 15.96 -14.12 16.25
CA VAL A 125 17.10 -13.23 16.48
C VAL A 125 18.12 -13.48 15.38
N PHE A 126 18.31 -12.51 14.48
CA PHE A 126 19.29 -12.58 13.39
C PHE A 126 19.20 -13.86 12.54
N GLY A 127 17.97 -14.38 12.33
CA GLY A 127 17.76 -15.62 11.58
C GLY A 127 17.93 -16.92 12.37
N ASN A 128 18.36 -16.87 13.63
CA ASN A 128 18.45 -18.04 14.50
C ASN A 128 17.06 -18.57 14.88
N LYS A 129 16.63 -19.64 14.20
CA LYS A 129 15.31 -20.26 14.41
C LYS A 129 15.12 -20.90 15.79
N ARG A 130 16.19 -21.07 16.59
CA ARG A 130 16.12 -21.58 17.97
C ARG A 130 15.84 -20.47 18.99
N ARG A 131 16.01 -19.19 18.62
CA ARG A 131 15.80 -18.04 19.52
C ARG A 131 14.87 -17.02 18.88
N TRP A 132 13.71 -16.84 19.48
CA TRP A 132 12.66 -15.94 18.99
C TRP A 132 12.48 -14.78 19.95
N VAL A 133 12.23 -13.60 19.40
CA VAL A 133 11.95 -12.38 20.16
C VAL A 133 10.68 -11.72 19.65
N ASN A 134 10.07 -10.91 20.51
CA ASN A 134 8.96 -10.05 20.12
C ASN A 134 9.45 -8.59 20.02
N GLN A 135 8.86 -7.88 19.07
CA GLN A 135 8.84 -6.43 18.98
C GLN A 135 7.39 -5.99 18.98
N TYR A 136 7.12 -4.87 19.62
CA TYR A 136 5.79 -4.29 19.74
C TYR A 136 5.74 -3.03 18.88
N ALA A 137 4.68 -2.90 18.09
CA ALA A 137 4.45 -1.74 17.25
C ALA A 137 3.10 -1.12 17.57
N THR A 138 2.92 0.17 17.26
CA THR A 138 1.58 0.76 17.30
C THR A 138 0.67 0.01 16.31
N PRO A 139 -0.43 -0.60 16.75
CA PRO A 139 -1.28 -1.39 15.87
C PRO A 139 -2.04 -0.49 14.88
N LEU A 140 -2.59 -1.13 13.84
CA LEU A 140 -3.45 -0.53 12.81
C LEU A 140 -2.77 0.57 12.00
N TRP A 141 -1.44 0.52 11.84
CA TRP A 141 -0.70 1.51 11.06
C TRP A 141 -1.18 1.57 9.60
N TRP A 142 -1.63 0.44 9.03
CA TRP A 142 -2.21 0.35 7.70
C TRP A 142 -3.70 0.70 7.76
N ASP A 143 -4.47 -0.04 8.58
CA ASP A 143 -5.93 0.05 8.57
C ASP A 143 -6.45 1.45 8.95
N ARG A 144 -5.76 2.14 9.88
CA ARG A 144 -6.10 3.51 10.26
C ARG A 144 -6.00 4.46 9.07
N VAL A 145 -4.91 4.39 8.33
CA VAL A 145 -4.67 5.27 7.17
C VAL A 145 -5.66 4.95 6.05
N VAL A 146 -5.88 3.67 5.77
CA VAL A 146 -6.86 3.22 4.78
C VAL A 146 -8.24 3.77 5.11
N ARG A 147 -8.70 3.60 6.35
CA ARG A 147 -10.01 4.10 6.79
C ARG A 147 -10.13 5.63 6.65
N GLN A 148 -9.07 6.37 6.93
CA GLN A 148 -9.05 7.84 6.86
C GLN A 148 -9.01 8.36 5.41
N GLN A 149 -8.20 7.76 4.54
CA GLN A 149 -7.90 8.31 3.21
C GLN A 149 -8.79 7.72 2.09
N THR A 150 -9.34 6.52 2.27
CA THR A 150 -10.18 5.88 1.25
C THR A 150 -11.38 6.72 0.82
N PRO A 151 -12.16 7.37 1.72
CA PRO A 151 -13.30 8.18 1.30
C PRO A 151 -12.92 9.36 0.39
N ARG A 152 -11.76 9.98 0.64
CA ARG A 152 -11.24 11.04 -0.22
C ARG A 152 -10.86 10.50 -1.59
N MET A 153 -10.13 9.38 -1.63
CA MET A 153 -9.75 8.72 -2.88
C MET A 153 -10.98 8.33 -3.71
N GLN A 154 -12.04 7.81 -3.08
CA GLN A 154 -13.30 7.45 -3.75
C GLN A 154 -13.95 8.66 -4.41
N ARG A 155 -14.14 9.76 -3.69
CA ARG A 155 -14.75 10.99 -4.23
C ARG A 155 -13.96 11.57 -5.40
N GLU A 156 -12.63 11.56 -5.32
CA GLU A 156 -11.79 12.04 -6.42
C GLU A 156 -11.89 11.15 -7.65
N VAL A 157 -11.90 9.82 -7.46
CA VAL A 157 -12.11 8.88 -8.57
C VAL A 157 -13.48 9.10 -9.21
N GLU A 158 -14.55 9.22 -8.42
CA GLU A 158 -15.90 9.51 -8.92
C GLU A 158 -15.96 10.79 -9.75
N ARG A 159 -15.32 11.88 -9.29
CA ARG A 159 -15.20 13.13 -10.05
C ARG A 159 -14.50 12.92 -11.39
N VAL A 160 -13.39 12.19 -11.41
CA VAL A 160 -12.67 11.87 -12.66
C VAL A 160 -13.54 11.09 -13.63
N LEU A 161 -14.32 10.13 -13.14
CA LEU A 161 -15.23 9.34 -13.97
C LEU A 161 -16.38 10.18 -14.51
N GLY A 162 -16.94 11.08 -13.69
CA GLY A 162 -17.95 12.05 -14.11
C GLY A 162 -17.47 12.92 -15.26
N ASP A 163 -16.29 13.55 -15.12
CA ASP A 163 -15.72 14.40 -16.17
C ASP A 163 -15.48 13.66 -17.49
N VAL A 164 -15.03 12.40 -17.41
CA VAL A 164 -14.81 11.58 -18.60
C VAL A 164 -16.13 11.23 -19.27
N ARG A 165 -17.17 10.93 -18.49
CA ARG A 165 -18.52 10.68 -19.02
C ARG A 165 -19.06 11.91 -19.74
N SER A 166 -18.93 13.11 -19.16
CA SER A 166 -19.36 14.36 -19.77
C SER A 166 -18.65 14.67 -21.10
N ARG A 167 -17.40 14.24 -21.28
CA ARG A 167 -16.64 14.43 -22.52
C ARG A 167 -16.98 13.43 -23.64
N LEU A 168 -17.70 12.36 -23.31
CA LEU A 168 -18.13 11.32 -24.25
C LEU A 168 -19.63 11.41 -24.58
N SER A 169 -20.31 12.39 -23.98
CA SER A 169 -21.70 12.74 -24.27
C SER A 169 -21.71 13.67 -25.47
#